data_AF-A0A839UJK3-F1
#
_entry.id   AF-A0A839UJK3-F1
#
_cell.length_a   1.000
_cell.length_b   1.000
_cell.length_c   1.000
_cell.angle_alpha   90.00
_cell.angle_beta   90.00
_cell.angle_gamma   90.00
#
_symmetry.space_group_name_H-M   'P 1'
#
loop_
_entity.id
_entity.type
_entity.pdbx_description
1 polymer ?
#
loop_
_entity_poly.entity_id
_entity_poly.type
_entity_poly.pdbx_seq_one_letter_code
_entity_poly.pdbx_strand_id
1 'polypeptide(L)'
;MAPTPEALASAAPFCVDTLSFPEWLQFVCIPRFRALCDGGGALPANSNISAMAEYYFKTPEDQPIRAAIARIDALLSAGSN
;
A
#
# COMPACT_ATOMS: atom_id res chain seq x y z
N MET A 1 -15.41 -3.22 8.17
CA MET A 1 -15.10 -2.95 9.59
C MET A 1 -13.75 -2.27 9.62
N ALA A 2 -13.59 -1.18 10.38
CA ALA A 2 -12.26 -0.57 10.52
C ALA A 2 -11.41 -1.45 11.47
N PRO A 3 -10.13 -1.72 11.15
CA PRO A 3 -9.24 -2.49 12.03
C PRO A 3 -9.02 -1.77 13.37
N THR A 4 -8.63 -2.53 14.40
CA THR A 4 -8.29 -1.93 15.69
C THR A 4 -6.96 -1.16 15.61
N PRO A 5 -6.74 -0.16 16.49
CA PRO A 5 -5.47 0.56 16.54
C PRO A 5 -4.25 -0.37 16.71
N GLU A 6 -4.39 -1.44 17.47
CA GLU A 6 -3.33 -2.44 17.69
C GLU A 6 -3.00 -3.17 16.38
N ALA A 7 -4.01 -3.49 15.57
CA ALA A 7 -3.82 -4.14 14.27
C ALA A 7 -3.10 -3.21 13.27
N LEU A 8 -3.39 -1.91 13.31
CA LEU A 8 -2.72 -0.89 12.48
C LEU A 8 -1.27 -0.62 12.92
N ALA A 9 -0.92 -0.94 14.17
CA ALA A 9 0.39 -0.71 14.76
C ALA A 9 1.36 -1.90 14.60
N SER A 10 1.00 -2.93 13.82
CA SER A 10 1.89 -4.06 13.58
C SER A 10 3.21 -3.62 12.94
N ALA A 11 4.31 -4.20 13.43
CA ALA A 11 5.66 -4.01 12.90
C ALA A 11 5.98 -4.93 11.72
N ALA A 12 5.13 -5.92 11.42
CA ALA A 12 5.33 -6.80 10.28
C ALA A 12 5.18 -6.03 8.96
N PRO A 13 5.90 -6.42 7.90
CA PRO A 13 5.70 -5.82 6.57
C PRO A 13 4.25 -5.99 6.14
N PHE A 14 3.63 -4.91 5.67
CA PHE A 14 2.21 -4.84 5.29
C PHE A 14 1.21 -5.22 6.40
N CYS A 15 1.63 -5.26 7.67
CA CYS A 15 0.80 -5.73 8.78
C CYS A 15 0.13 -7.10 8.50
N VAL A 16 0.83 -8.00 7.78
CA VAL A 16 0.25 -9.28 7.30
C VAL A 16 -0.21 -10.23 8.40
N ASP A 17 0.27 -10.02 9.63
CA ASP A 17 -0.11 -10.75 10.82
C ASP A 17 -1.45 -10.29 11.42
N THR A 18 -1.82 -9.03 11.20
CA THR A 18 -3.00 -8.41 11.82
C THR A 18 -4.06 -7.95 10.83
N LEU A 19 -3.72 -7.72 9.56
CA LEU A 19 -4.59 -7.15 8.54
C LEU A 19 -4.61 -8.02 7.27
N SER A 20 -5.77 -8.03 6.60
CA SER A 20 -5.81 -8.42 5.20
C SER A 20 -5.16 -7.35 4.31
N PHE A 21 -4.67 -7.76 3.13
CA PHE A 21 -4.04 -6.83 2.20
C PHE A 21 -4.94 -5.63 1.81
N PRO A 22 -6.25 -5.81 1.52
CA PRO A 22 -7.15 -4.68 1.23
C PRO A 22 -7.35 -3.74 2.43
N GLU A 23 -7.33 -4.25 3.66
CA GLU A 23 -7.43 -3.43 4.88
C GLU A 23 -6.15 -2.61 5.07
N TRP A 24 -4.99 -3.25 4.94
CA TRP A 24 -3.72 -2.54 4.98
C TRP A 24 -3.65 -1.43 3.92
N LEU A 25 -4.12 -1.71 2.69
CA LEU A 25 -4.13 -0.73 1.61
C LEU A 25 -4.97 0.52 1.97
N GLN A 26 -6.18 0.31 2.50
CA GLN A 26 -7.11 1.38 2.83
C GLN A 26 -6.74 2.17 4.08
N PHE A 27 -6.28 1.49 5.14
CA PHE A 27 -6.12 2.09 6.46
C PHE A 27 -4.68 2.45 6.80
N VAL A 28 -3.68 1.87 6.14
CA VAL A 28 -2.26 2.15 6.41
C VAL A 28 -1.61 2.81 5.20
N CYS A 29 -1.67 2.19 4.03
CA CYS A 29 -0.95 2.62 2.84
C CYS A 29 -1.43 3.99 2.33
N ILE A 30 -2.71 4.11 2.00
CA ILE A 30 -3.29 5.34 1.43
C ILE A 30 -3.17 6.54 2.40
N PRO A 31 -3.53 6.43 3.71
CA PRO A 31 -3.38 7.54 4.63
C PRO A 31 -1.93 7.97 4.83
N ARG A 32 -0.98 7.01 4.86
CA ARG A 32 0.44 7.30 4.98
C ARG A 32 0.96 8.08 3.78
N PHE A 33 0.62 7.68 2.55
CA PHE A 33 1.03 8.41 1.36
C PHE A 33 0.44 9.82 1.30
N ARG A 34 -0.83 9.99 1.68
CA ARG A 34 -1.44 11.32 1.77
C ARG A 34 -0.68 12.21 2.75
N ALA A 35 -0.37 11.72 3.96
CA ALA A 35 0.37 12.49 4.94
C ALA A 35 1.79 12.88 4.46
N LEU A 36 2.46 11.99 3.71
CA LEU A 36 3.77 12.30 3.11
C LEU A 36 3.66 13.37 2.02
N CYS A 37 2.66 13.27 1.14
CA CYS A 37 2.40 14.28 0.11
C CYS A 37 2.05 15.64 0.72
N ASP A 38 1.15 15.66 1.70
CA ASP A 38 0.70 16.89 2.36
C ASP A 38 1.83 17.57 3.14
N GLY A 39 2.73 16.76 3.73
CA GLY A 39 3.90 17.24 4.46
C GLY A 39 5.13 17.58 3.60
N GLY A 40 5.07 17.36 2.28
CA GLY A 40 6.23 17.49 1.39
C GLY A 40 7.39 16.54 1.74
N GLY A 41 7.10 15.44 2.43
CA GLY A 41 8.07 14.44 2.83
C GLY A 41 8.55 13.58 1.65
N ALA A 42 9.73 12.99 1.79
CA ALA A 42 10.23 12.04 0.80
C ALA A 42 9.31 10.81 0.76
N LEU A 43 8.84 10.48 -0.44
CA LEU A 43 8.11 9.25 -0.68
C LEU A 43 9.07 8.05 -0.58
N PRO A 44 8.60 6.88 -0.09
CA PRO A 44 9.45 5.71 0.01
C PRO A 44 9.86 5.23 -1.38
N ALA A 45 11.17 5.20 -1.63
CA ALA A 45 11.76 4.92 -2.94
C ALA A 45 11.54 3.49 -3.46
N ASN A 46 11.19 2.55 -2.58
CA ASN A 46 11.02 1.13 -2.92
C ASN A 46 9.79 0.57 -2.21
N SER A 47 8.62 0.81 -2.76
CA SER A 47 7.40 0.10 -2.39
C SER A 47 7.20 -1.03 -3.39
N ASN A 48 7.30 -2.28 -2.92
CA ASN A 48 7.07 -3.46 -3.73
C ASN A 48 5.60 -3.93 -3.58
N ILE A 49 4.67 -2.96 -3.56
CA ILE A 49 3.26 -3.21 -3.26
C ILE A 49 2.62 -4.00 -4.41
N SER A 50 3.09 -3.78 -5.63
CA SER A 50 2.66 -4.50 -6.84
C SER A 50 2.86 -6.00 -6.72
N ALA A 51 4.00 -6.45 -6.20
CA ALA A 51 4.25 -7.88 -6.00
C ALA A 51 3.23 -8.50 -5.04
N MET A 52 2.87 -7.79 -3.97
CA MET A 52 1.85 -8.25 -3.02
C MET A 52 0.45 -8.21 -3.63
N ALA A 53 0.14 -7.19 -4.44
CA ALA A 53 -1.11 -7.11 -5.17
C ALA A 53 -1.27 -8.26 -6.16
N GLU A 54 -0.22 -8.64 -6.88
CA GLU A 54 -0.22 -9.81 -7.76
C GLU A 54 -0.36 -11.12 -7.00
N TYR A 55 0.15 -11.20 -5.78
CA TYR A 55 -0.04 -12.36 -4.93
C TYR A 55 -1.49 -12.47 -4.43
N TYR A 56 -2.11 -11.37 -4.02
CA TYR A 56 -3.44 -11.37 -3.41
C TYR A 56 -4.58 -11.37 -4.43
N PHE A 57 -4.45 -10.55 -5.47
CA PHE A 57 -5.45 -10.36 -6.52
C PHE A 57 -5.15 -11.27 -7.71
N LYS A 58 -5.99 -12.28 -7.90
CA LYS A 58 -5.77 -13.34 -8.91
C LYS A 58 -6.78 -13.31 -10.05
N THR A 59 -7.88 -12.58 -9.90
CA THR A 59 -8.98 -12.63 -10.86
C THR A 59 -8.87 -11.49 -11.87
N PRO A 60 -9.46 -11.64 -13.07
CA PRO A 60 -9.57 -10.54 -14.04
C PRO A 60 -10.32 -9.32 -13.49
N GLU A 61 -11.25 -9.52 -12.56
CA GLU A 61 -12.03 -8.44 -11.93
C GLU A 61 -11.15 -7.52 -11.08
N ASP A 62 -10.02 -8.03 -10.57
CA ASP A 62 -9.05 -7.27 -9.80
C ASP A 62 -8.04 -6.49 -10.68
N GLN A 63 -8.14 -6.60 -12.00
CA GLN A 63 -7.23 -5.92 -12.92
C GLN A 63 -7.14 -4.38 -12.67
N PRO A 64 -8.24 -3.66 -12.39
CA PRO A 64 -8.19 -2.23 -12.12
C PRO A 64 -7.39 -1.90 -10.85
N ILE A 65 -7.54 -2.68 -9.77
CA ILE A 65 -6.82 -2.43 -8.52
C ILE A 65 -5.33 -2.77 -8.65
N ARG A 66 -4.98 -3.85 -9.35
CA ARG A 66 -3.59 -4.18 -9.68
C ARG A 66 -2.92 -3.08 -10.51
N ALA A 67 -3.62 -2.56 -11.52
CA ALA A 67 -3.12 -1.47 -12.36
C ALA A 67 -2.92 -0.17 -11.57
N ALA A 68 -3.83 0.15 -10.65
CA ALA A 68 -3.70 1.32 -9.78
C ALA A 68 -2.47 1.20 -8.86
N ILE A 69 -2.25 0.03 -8.24
CA ILE A 69 -1.09 -0.23 -7.39
C ILE A 69 0.22 -0.15 -8.19
N ALA A 70 0.28 -0.75 -9.38
CA ALA A 70 1.44 -0.66 -10.25
C ALA A 70 1.79 0.78 -10.65
N ARG A 71 0.76 1.61 -10.89
CA ARG A 71 0.95 3.03 -11.17
C ARG A 71 1.51 3.78 -9.96
N ILE A 72 1.07 3.45 -8.74
CA ILE A 72 1.61 4.04 -7.51
C ILE A 72 3.10 3.69 -7.39
N ASP A 73 3.48 2.41 -7.49
CA ASP A 73 4.88 2.00 -7.39
C ASP A 73 5.75 2.66 -8.45
N ALA A 74 5.26 2.82 -9.69
CA ALA A 74 5.99 3.51 -10.74
C ALA A 74 6.24 5.00 -10.41
N LEU A 75 5.26 5.68 -9.81
CA LEU A 75 5.40 7.08 -9.39
C LEU A 75 6.40 7.24 -8.24
N LEU A 76 6.41 6.28 -7.30
CA LEU A 76 7.37 6.27 -6.18
C LEU A 76 8.81 6.08 -6.67
N SER A 77 9.02 5.16 -7.61
CA SER A 77 10.33 4.93 -8.24
C SER A 77 10.80 6.14 -9.05
N ALA A 78 9.89 6.83 -9.75
CA ALA A 78 10.23 8.00 -10.56
C ALA A 78 10.61 9.24 -9.72
N GLY A 79 10.03 9.41 -8.53
CA GLY A 79 10.33 10.53 -7.64
C GLY A 79 11.64 10.40 -6.84
N SER A 80 12.36 9.29 -7.00
CA SER A 80 13.61 9.00 -6.28
C SER A 80 14.88 9.41 -7.06
N ASN A 81 14.73 10.11 -8.19
CA ASN A 81 15.80 10.55 -9.09
C ASN A 81 15.76 12.07 -9.29
#